data_AF-A0A6N6PJV3-F1
#
_entry.id   AF-A0A6N6PJV3-F1
#
_cell.length_a   1.000
_cell.length_b   1.000
_cell.length_c   1.000
_cell.angle_alpha   90.00
_cell.angle_beta   90.00
_cell.angle_gamma   90.00
#
_symmetry.space_group_name_H-M   'P 1'
#
loop_
_entity.id
_entity.type
_entity.pdbx_description
1 polymer ?
#
loop_
_entity_poly.entity_id
_entity_poly.type
_entity_poly.pdbx_seq_one_letter_code
_entity_poly.pdbx_strand_id
1 'polypeptide(L)'
;MSDNANQAPGSVLTWDEVKDGASEIFNVWVLGSEMQWAERAWAMLEKAGLTTYRDAVEETLVRVRLLALATLYWDFCRLGADEDIGWDDLNEHATEHLGIEPFRLAQVVGPAFEADDYGTEGTGLFESALRHLIVDERPAIGSVVINGYGDAWTFLKALFASIKLPADPPEDGDEEPAADDEPEFTPAAIVMGWIMEGMPCR
;
A
#
# COMPACT_ATOMS: atom_id res chain seq x y z
N MET A 1 -33.71 26.17 14.90
CA MET A 1 -34.01 25.76 13.51
C MET A 1 -32.86 26.22 12.63
N SER A 2 -31.92 25.32 12.38
CA SER A 2 -30.98 25.38 11.26
C SER A 2 -30.72 23.93 10.87
N ASP A 3 -30.70 23.70 9.57
CA ASP A 3 -31.08 22.46 8.92
C ASP A 3 -30.14 21.29 9.21
N ASN A 4 -30.70 20.25 9.85
CA ASN A 4 -30.11 18.92 9.82
C ASN A 4 -30.60 18.23 8.54
N ALA A 5 -30.23 18.80 7.39
CA ALA A 5 -30.60 18.31 6.08
C ALA A 5 -29.73 17.10 5.73
N ASN A 6 -30.24 15.91 6.05
CA ASN A 6 -30.26 14.75 5.16
C ASN A 6 -29.11 14.68 4.13
N GLN A 7 -27.87 14.45 4.58
CA GLN A 7 -26.82 13.97 3.69
C GLN A 7 -27.20 12.55 3.27
N ALA A 8 -27.24 12.29 1.95
CA ALA A 8 -27.39 10.95 1.43
C ALA A 8 -26.30 10.04 2.05
N PRO A 9 -26.60 8.77 2.37
CA PRO A 9 -25.58 7.85 2.84
C PRO A 9 -24.45 7.80 1.80
N GLY A 10 -23.20 7.90 2.25
CA GLY A 10 -22.04 7.74 1.37
C GLY A 10 -22.06 6.36 0.70
N SER A 11 -21.60 6.31 -0.54
CA SER A 11 -21.31 5.07 -1.26
C SER A 11 -20.04 4.43 -0.72
N VAL A 12 -19.86 3.13 -0.94
CA VAL A 12 -18.66 2.39 -0.53
C VAL A 12 -18.00 1.84 -1.79
N LEU A 13 -16.69 2.06 -1.94
CA LEU A 13 -15.91 1.42 -3.01
C LEU A 13 -15.53 0.02 -2.54
N THR A 14 -16.20 -0.98 -3.09
CA THR A 14 -16.07 -2.38 -2.65
C THR A 14 -14.84 -3.05 -3.26
N TRP A 15 -14.40 -4.16 -2.65
CA TRP A 15 -13.31 -4.97 -3.22
C TRP A 15 -13.62 -5.43 -4.64
N ASP A 16 -14.86 -5.84 -4.92
CA ASP A 16 -15.28 -6.32 -6.25
C ASP A 16 -15.11 -5.26 -7.35
N GLU A 17 -15.21 -3.98 -7.02
CA GLU A 17 -15.04 -2.88 -7.97
C GLU A 17 -13.57 -2.56 -8.25
N VAL A 18 -12.67 -2.87 -7.31
CA VAL A 18 -11.23 -2.55 -7.44
C VAL A 18 -10.37 -3.78 -7.70
N LYS A 19 -10.89 -5.00 -7.57
CA LYS A 19 -10.10 -6.24 -7.61
C LYS A 19 -9.30 -6.41 -8.91
N ASP A 20 -9.84 -5.98 -10.04
CA ASP A 20 -9.16 -6.12 -11.34
C ASP A 20 -7.96 -5.15 -11.41
N GLY A 21 -8.14 -3.92 -10.92
CA GLY A 21 -7.02 -2.99 -10.80
C GLY A 21 -6.02 -3.42 -9.72
N ALA A 22 -6.51 -3.94 -8.59
CA ALA A 22 -5.69 -4.48 -7.53
C ALA A 22 -4.86 -5.68 -7.99
N SER A 23 -5.37 -6.53 -8.89
CA SER A 23 -4.56 -7.63 -9.44
C SER A 23 -3.39 -7.13 -10.26
N GLU A 24 -3.48 -6.01 -10.96
CA GLU A 24 -2.33 -5.46 -11.69
C GLU A 24 -1.31 -4.80 -10.75
N ILE A 25 -1.76 -4.31 -9.59
CA ILE A 25 -0.96 -3.55 -8.63
C ILE A 25 -0.24 -4.45 -7.61
N PHE A 26 -0.90 -5.53 -7.16
CA PHE A 26 -0.38 -6.42 -6.12
C PHE A 26 0.31 -7.66 -6.67
N ASN A 27 0.30 -7.89 -8.00
CA ASN A 27 0.89 -9.07 -8.65
C ASN A 27 2.42 -9.03 -8.61
N VAL A 28 2.95 -9.45 -7.47
CA VAL A 28 4.39 -9.56 -7.19
C VAL A 28 4.81 -11.03 -7.26
N TRP A 29 3.96 -11.93 -6.78
CA TRP A 29 4.29 -13.34 -6.59
C TRP A 29 3.45 -14.25 -7.50
N VAL A 30 4.05 -15.33 -7.98
CA VAL A 30 3.40 -16.26 -8.93
C VAL A 30 2.18 -16.99 -8.33
N LEU A 31 2.04 -17.03 -6.99
CA LEU A 31 1.07 -17.87 -6.30
C LEU A 31 -0.21 -17.16 -5.83
N GLY A 32 -0.32 -15.84 -5.99
CA GLY A 32 -1.54 -15.07 -5.74
C GLY A 32 -1.96 -14.94 -4.28
N SER A 33 -1.07 -15.21 -3.32
CA SER A 33 -1.35 -15.02 -1.89
C SER A 33 -1.38 -13.55 -1.47
N GLU A 34 -0.71 -12.67 -2.22
CA GLU A 34 -0.82 -11.21 -2.16
C GLU A 34 -2.28 -10.73 -2.27
N MET A 35 -3.08 -11.33 -3.15
CA MET A 35 -4.45 -10.89 -3.42
C MET A 35 -5.36 -11.21 -2.25
N GLN A 36 -5.13 -12.33 -1.57
CA GLN A 36 -5.85 -12.67 -0.34
C GLN A 36 -5.47 -11.72 0.79
N TRP A 37 -4.20 -11.31 0.86
CA TRP A 37 -3.76 -10.31 1.83
C TRP A 37 -4.40 -8.94 1.52
N ALA A 38 -4.39 -8.52 0.25
CA ALA A 38 -4.93 -7.24 -0.20
C ALA A 38 -6.45 -7.16 0.02
N GLU A 39 -7.20 -8.20 -0.34
CA GLU A 39 -8.64 -8.29 -0.09
C GLU A 39 -8.95 -8.16 1.42
N ARG A 40 -8.19 -8.89 2.25
CA ARG A 40 -8.36 -8.87 3.69
C ARG A 40 -8.02 -7.50 4.28
N ALA A 41 -6.95 -6.87 3.81
CA ALA A 41 -6.59 -5.52 4.23
C ALA A 41 -7.65 -4.51 3.79
N TRP A 42 -8.14 -4.57 2.54
CA TRP A 42 -9.22 -3.72 2.05
C TRP A 42 -10.49 -3.83 2.89
N ALA A 43 -10.86 -5.05 3.31
CA ALA A 43 -12.00 -5.27 4.21
C ALA A 43 -11.79 -4.62 5.60
N MET A 44 -10.55 -4.41 6.05
CA MET A 44 -10.26 -3.64 7.27
C MET A 44 -10.46 -2.14 7.05
N LEU A 45 -10.04 -1.61 5.90
CA LEU A 45 -10.28 -0.23 5.49
C LEU A 45 -11.78 0.05 5.37
N GLU A 46 -12.54 -0.87 4.78
CA GLU A 46 -14.00 -0.77 4.67
C GLU A 46 -14.68 -0.69 6.04
N LYS A 47 -14.30 -1.57 6.97
CA LYS A 47 -14.81 -1.54 8.36
C LYS A 47 -14.45 -0.25 9.09
N ALA A 48 -13.32 0.37 8.75
CA ALA A 48 -12.90 1.65 9.29
C ALA A 48 -13.57 2.86 8.61
N GLY A 49 -14.37 2.64 7.55
CA GLY A 49 -15.02 3.69 6.77
C GLY A 49 -14.08 4.42 5.81
N LEU A 50 -12.85 3.93 5.62
CA LEU A 50 -11.86 4.55 4.73
C LEU A 50 -12.16 4.33 3.24
N THR A 51 -13.10 3.45 2.91
CA THR A 51 -13.56 3.19 1.54
C THR A 51 -14.89 3.88 1.20
N THR A 52 -15.42 4.70 2.10
CA THR A 52 -16.68 5.44 1.89
C THR A 52 -16.43 6.78 1.20
N TYR A 53 -17.30 7.16 0.28
CA TYR A 53 -17.23 8.41 -0.48
C TYR A 53 -18.62 8.96 -0.81
N ARG A 54 -18.72 10.27 -1.03
CA ARG A 54 -19.98 10.98 -1.34
C ARG A 54 -20.02 11.58 -2.73
N ASP A 55 -18.86 11.79 -3.33
CA ASP A 55 -18.70 12.35 -4.67
C ASP A 55 -17.43 11.81 -5.35
N ALA A 56 -17.21 12.23 -6.59
CA ALA A 56 -16.07 11.78 -7.40
C ALA A 56 -14.70 12.22 -6.86
N VAL A 57 -14.63 13.29 -6.05
CA VAL A 57 -13.37 13.73 -5.44
C VAL A 57 -13.03 12.79 -4.29
N GLU A 58 -14.00 12.50 -3.42
CA GLU A 58 -13.83 11.51 -2.34
C GLU A 58 -13.59 10.10 -2.90
N GLU A 59 -14.26 9.70 -4.00
CA GLU A 59 -14.02 8.43 -4.66
C GLU A 59 -12.57 8.31 -5.15
N THR A 60 -12.03 9.40 -5.72
CA THR A 60 -10.62 9.45 -6.14
C THR A 60 -9.68 9.26 -4.96
N LEU A 61 -9.97 9.87 -3.81
CA LEU A 61 -9.17 9.67 -2.60
C LEU A 61 -9.23 8.21 -2.12
N VAL A 62 -10.39 7.55 -2.20
CA VAL A 62 -10.50 6.12 -1.86
C VAL A 62 -9.64 5.26 -2.80
N ARG A 63 -9.59 5.57 -4.10
CA ARG A 63 -8.68 4.89 -5.05
C ARG A 63 -7.21 5.14 -4.73
N VAL A 64 -6.85 6.36 -4.30
CA VAL A 64 -5.50 6.66 -3.79
C VAL A 64 -5.17 5.83 -2.54
N ARG A 65 -6.13 5.58 -1.65
CA ARG A 65 -5.91 4.70 -0.49
C ARG A 65 -5.57 3.26 -0.88
N LEU A 66 -6.10 2.77 -2.00
CA LEU A 66 -5.70 1.46 -2.53
C LEU A 66 -4.23 1.46 -2.98
N LEU A 67 -3.78 2.52 -3.67
CA LEU A 67 -2.35 2.67 -4.03
C LEU A 67 -1.47 2.83 -2.79
N ALA A 68 -1.93 3.57 -1.78
CA ALA A 68 -1.21 3.70 -0.53
C ALA A 68 -1.08 2.35 0.20
N LEU A 69 -2.13 1.53 0.18
CA LEU A 69 -2.06 0.14 0.66
C LEU A 69 -1.10 -0.71 -0.16
N ALA A 70 -1.06 -0.53 -1.48
CA ALA A 70 -0.12 -1.23 -2.36
C ALA A 70 1.33 -0.84 -2.10
N THR A 71 1.63 0.45 -1.98
CA THR A 71 2.99 0.91 -1.69
C THR A 71 3.49 0.47 -0.31
N LEU A 72 2.59 0.30 0.68
CA LEU A 72 2.93 -0.36 1.94
C LEU A 72 3.36 -1.82 1.71
N TYR A 73 2.66 -2.53 0.83
CA TYR A 73 3.00 -3.91 0.48
C TYR A 73 4.31 -3.99 -0.32
N TRP A 74 4.55 -3.08 -1.26
CA TRP A 74 5.78 -3.01 -2.04
C TRP A 74 6.99 -2.73 -1.15
N ASP A 75 6.89 -1.80 -0.22
CA ASP A 75 7.95 -1.54 0.77
C ASP A 75 8.23 -2.79 1.61
N PHE A 76 7.19 -3.54 1.99
CA PHE A 76 7.37 -4.83 2.65
C PHE A 76 8.11 -5.83 1.75
N CYS A 77 7.73 -6.00 0.49
CA CYS A 77 8.41 -6.94 -0.42
C CYS A 77 9.88 -6.56 -0.61
N ARG A 78 10.19 -5.27 -0.72
CA ARG A 78 11.57 -4.77 -0.79
C ARG A 78 12.37 -5.07 0.48
N LEU A 79 11.80 -4.80 1.65
CA LEU A 79 12.49 -5.00 2.93
C LEU A 79 12.56 -6.47 3.36
N GLY A 80 11.54 -7.25 3.03
CA GLY A 80 11.32 -8.61 3.50
C GLY A 80 11.81 -9.69 2.54
N ALA A 81 11.97 -9.37 1.26
CA ALA A 81 12.32 -10.32 0.22
C ALA A 81 13.24 -9.73 -0.89
N ASP A 82 13.78 -8.52 -0.69
CA ASP A 82 14.68 -7.84 -1.65
C ASP A 82 14.08 -7.67 -3.07
N GLU A 83 12.75 -7.58 -3.15
CA GLU A 83 12.05 -7.32 -4.40
C GLU A 83 11.94 -5.81 -4.66
N ASP A 84 12.59 -5.33 -5.71
CA ASP A 84 12.49 -3.93 -6.13
C ASP A 84 11.26 -3.72 -7.01
N ILE A 85 10.10 -3.57 -6.36
CA ILE A 85 8.84 -3.26 -7.04
C ILE A 85 8.77 -1.75 -7.21
N GLY A 86 8.87 -1.33 -8.46
CA GLY A 86 9.09 0.05 -8.82
C GLY A 86 7.88 0.95 -8.55
N TRP A 87 8.14 2.03 -7.82
CA TRP A 87 7.34 3.26 -7.89
C TRP A 87 7.25 3.83 -9.33
N ASP A 88 8.06 3.31 -10.24
CA ASP A 88 8.14 3.72 -11.65
C ASP A 88 6.81 3.50 -12.40
N ASP A 89 6.07 2.44 -12.07
CA ASP A 89 4.79 2.09 -12.71
C ASP A 89 3.58 2.73 -12.01
N LEU A 90 3.82 3.55 -10.97
CA LEU A 90 2.76 4.14 -10.16
C LEU A 90 1.74 4.95 -10.98
N ASN A 91 2.21 5.69 -11.99
CA ASN A 91 1.33 6.49 -12.85
C ASN A 91 0.44 5.60 -13.74
N GLU A 92 1.00 4.52 -14.27
CA GLU A 92 0.28 3.52 -15.07
C GLU A 92 -0.79 2.86 -14.20
N HIS A 93 -0.41 2.36 -13.03
CA HIS A 93 -1.34 1.79 -12.06
C HIS A 93 -2.47 2.73 -11.67
N ALA A 94 -2.16 4.01 -11.40
CA ALA A 94 -3.18 4.99 -11.06
C ALA A 94 -4.15 5.27 -12.21
N THR A 95 -3.63 5.43 -13.43
CA THR A 95 -4.45 5.88 -14.57
C THR A 95 -5.13 4.73 -15.29
N GLU A 96 -4.40 3.68 -15.64
CA GLU A 96 -4.89 2.58 -16.49
C GLU A 96 -5.70 1.55 -15.71
N HIS A 97 -5.32 1.30 -14.45
CA HIS A 97 -5.95 0.25 -13.64
C HIS A 97 -6.93 0.79 -12.62
N LEU A 98 -6.70 2.00 -12.10
CA LEU A 98 -7.59 2.64 -11.14
C LEU A 98 -8.35 3.83 -11.69
N GLY A 99 -8.19 4.22 -12.96
CA GLY A 99 -8.98 5.30 -13.56
C GLY A 99 -8.87 6.63 -12.79
N ILE A 100 -7.75 6.90 -12.12
CA ILE A 100 -7.51 8.15 -11.42
C ILE A 100 -7.23 9.23 -12.46
N GLU A 101 -8.20 10.11 -12.66
CA GLU A 101 -8.07 11.22 -13.61
C GLU A 101 -7.22 12.36 -13.03
N PRO A 102 -6.28 12.94 -13.80
CA PRO A 102 -5.46 14.07 -13.34
C PRO A 102 -6.26 15.26 -12.81
N PHE A 103 -7.40 15.55 -13.42
CA PHE A 103 -8.28 16.63 -12.97
C PHE A 103 -8.85 16.35 -11.57
N ARG A 104 -9.27 15.11 -11.29
CA ARG A 104 -9.79 14.73 -9.98
C ARG A 104 -8.69 14.70 -8.93
N LEU A 105 -7.52 14.16 -9.28
CA LEU A 105 -6.36 14.19 -8.39
C LEU A 105 -6.00 15.62 -7.98
N ALA A 106 -6.01 16.56 -8.93
CA ALA A 106 -5.78 17.98 -8.67
C ALA A 106 -6.82 18.59 -7.69
N GLN A 107 -8.07 18.14 -7.75
CA GLN A 107 -9.11 18.56 -6.79
C GLN A 107 -8.88 17.99 -5.40
N VAL A 108 -8.33 16.78 -5.29
CA VAL A 108 -8.01 16.14 -4.00
C VAL A 108 -6.84 16.83 -3.31
N VAL A 109 -5.72 17.07 -4.02
CA VAL A 109 -4.54 17.76 -3.44
C VAL A 109 -4.83 19.23 -3.12
N GLY A 110 -5.73 19.85 -3.87
CA GLY A 110 -6.16 21.21 -3.63
C GLY A 110 -5.09 22.28 -3.90
N PRO A 111 -5.39 23.55 -3.58
CA PRO A 111 -4.56 24.69 -3.97
C PRO A 111 -3.31 24.89 -3.11
N ALA A 112 -3.18 24.18 -1.99
CA ALA A 112 -2.04 24.26 -1.08
C ALA A 112 -0.90 23.29 -1.47
N PHE A 113 -1.11 22.49 -2.53
CA PHE A 113 -0.12 21.53 -2.99
C PHE A 113 1.06 22.22 -3.68
N GLU A 114 2.26 21.92 -3.20
CA GLU A 114 3.55 22.39 -3.71
C GLU A 114 4.32 21.17 -4.22
N ALA A 115 4.67 21.16 -5.52
CA ALA A 115 5.22 19.98 -6.19
C ALA A 115 6.70 19.73 -5.84
N ASP A 116 7.39 20.75 -5.35
CA ASP A 116 8.79 20.81 -4.97
C ASP A 116 9.15 19.95 -3.76
N ASP A 117 8.16 19.54 -2.95
CA ASP A 117 8.39 18.71 -1.77
C ASP A 117 8.49 17.20 -2.07
N TYR A 118 8.01 16.75 -3.25
CA TYR A 118 7.87 15.32 -3.58
C TYR A 118 8.51 14.93 -4.93
N GLY A 119 9.11 15.88 -5.63
CA GLY A 119 9.73 15.63 -6.94
C GLY A 119 11.24 15.35 -6.86
N THR A 120 11.68 14.29 -7.51
CA THR A 120 13.07 14.20 -7.99
C THR A 120 13.15 14.92 -9.34
N GLU A 121 14.35 15.33 -9.78
CA GLU A 121 14.50 15.95 -11.11
C GLU A 121 13.92 15.02 -12.19
N GLY A 122 12.78 15.39 -12.78
CA GLY A 122 12.13 14.63 -13.85
C GLY A 122 10.74 14.05 -13.54
N THR A 123 10.27 14.05 -12.29
CA THR A 123 8.92 13.58 -11.95
C THR A 123 7.84 14.57 -12.42
N GLY A 124 6.81 14.09 -13.11
CA GLY A 124 5.71 14.93 -13.58
C GLY A 124 4.79 15.39 -12.44
N LEU A 125 4.08 16.52 -12.63
CA LEU A 125 3.17 17.10 -11.62
C LEU A 125 2.13 16.09 -11.08
N PHE A 126 1.60 15.24 -11.96
CA PHE A 126 0.64 14.20 -11.59
C PHE A 126 1.24 13.20 -10.61
N GLU A 127 2.47 12.74 -10.89
CA GLU A 127 3.17 11.79 -10.03
C GLU A 127 3.50 12.40 -8.67
N SER A 128 3.98 13.64 -8.64
CA SER A 128 4.25 14.35 -7.38
C SER A 128 2.99 14.51 -6.54
N ALA A 129 1.85 14.85 -7.16
CA ALA A 129 0.56 14.95 -6.48
C ALA A 129 0.09 13.60 -5.93
N LEU A 130 0.29 12.53 -6.70
CA LEU A 130 -0.09 11.18 -6.30
C LEU A 130 0.77 10.68 -5.13
N ARG A 131 2.10 10.84 -5.22
CA ARG A 131 3.04 10.50 -4.15
C ARG A 131 2.71 11.25 -2.86
N HIS A 132 2.43 12.55 -2.95
CA HIS A 132 2.02 13.36 -1.80
C HIS A 132 0.81 12.77 -1.08
N LEU A 133 -0.28 12.46 -1.81
CA LEU A 133 -1.47 11.90 -1.20
C LEU A 133 -1.26 10.48 -0.66
N ILE A 134 -0.45 9.67 -1.34
CA ILE A 134 -0.09 8.33 -0.84
C ILE A 134 0.62 8.47 0.50
N VAL A 135 1.63 9.34 0.59
CA VAL A 135 2.39 9.56 1.83
C VAL A 135 1.46 10.09 2.94
N ASP A 136 0.53 10.98 2.63
CA ASP A 136 -0.43 11.55 3.59
C ASP A 136 -1.43 10.50 4.13
N GLU A 137 -1.91 9.60 3.28
CA GLU A 137 -2.90 8.57 3.65
C GLU A 137 -2.30 7.35 4.36
N ARG A 138 -1.01 7.07 4.14
CA ARG A 138 -0.33 5.88 4.67
C ARG A 138 -0.41 5.70 6.19
N PRO A 139 -0.21 6.73 7.04
CA PRO A 139 -0.31 6.56 8.49
C PRO A 139 -1.69 6.06 8.95
N ALA A 140 -2.76 6.58 8.35
CA ALA A 140 -4.13 6.18 8.68
C ALA A 140 -4.39 4.72 8.25
N ILE A 141 -4.01 4.36 7.02
CA ILE A 141 -4.12 2.99 6.50
C ILE A 141 -3.31 2.02 7.35
N GLY A 142 -2.06 2.36 7.62
CA GLY A 142 -1.14 1.57 8.42
C GLY A 142 -1.69 1.24 9.81
N SER A 143 -2.21 2.26 10.49
CA SER A 143 -2.89 2.08 11.78
C SER A 143 -4.09 1.14 11.67
N VAL A 144 -4.93 1.30 10.64
CA VAL A 144 -6.12 0.46 10.45
C VAL A 144 -5.74 -1.00 10.19
N VAL A 145 -4.76 -1.27 9.33
CA VAL A 145 -4.38 -2.67 9.02
C VAL A 145 -3.71 -3.33 10.20
N ILE A 146 -2.78 -2.66 10.91
CA ILE A 146 -2.12 -3.22 12.10
C ILE A 146 -3.17 -3.58 13.17
N ASN A 147 -4.08 -2.66 13.46
CA ASN A 147 -5.15 -2.89 14.44
C ASN A 147 -6.14 -3.97 13.97
N GLY A 148 -6.42 -4.03 12.67
CA GLY A 148 -7.30 -5.03 12.07
C GLY A 148 -6.74 -6.46 12.16
N TYR A 149 -5.41 -6.61 12.16
CA TYR A 149 -4.73 -7.88 12.47
C TYR A 149 -4.55 -8.13 13.97
N GLY A 150 -4.76 -7.12 14.81
CA GLY A 150 -4.74 -7.18 16.26
C GLY A 150 -3.49 -6.54 16.88
N ASP A 151 -2.31 -6.85 16.34
CA ASP A 151 -1.03 -6.25 16.73
C ASP A 151 -0.01 -6.28 15.59
N ALA A 152 1.10 -5.54 15.78
CA ALA A 152 2.19 -5.44 14.81
C ALA A 152 2.82 -6.80 14.46
N TRP A 153 2.90 -7.72 15.43
CA TRP A 153 3.51 -9.04 15.23
C TRP A 153 2.62 -9.97 14.39
N THR A 154 1.30 -9.88 14.57
CA THR A 154 0.32 -10.62 13.78
C THR A 154 0.21 -10.05 12.37
N PHE A 155 0.31 -8.73 12.23
CA PHE A 155 0.45 -8.06 10.94
C PHE A 155 1.71 -8.51 10.20
N LEU A 156 2.88 -8.49 10.86
CA LEU A 156 4.15 -9.00 10.31
C LEU A 156 4.01 -10.44 9.80
N LYS A 157 3.42 -11.34 10.61
CA LYS A 157 3.17 -12.72 10.20
C LYS A 157 2.25 -12.82 8.98
N ALA A 158 1.24 -11.96 8.88
CA ALA A 158 0.34 -11.95 7.74
C ALA A 158 1.05 -11.48 6.45
N LEU A 159 1.95 -10.49 6.56
CA LEU A 159 2.80 -10.06 5.45
C LEU A 159 3.69 -11.21 4.97
N PHE A 160 4.47 -11.85 5.85
CA PHE A 160 5.33 -12.97 5.45
C PHE A 160 4.55 -14.18 4.96
N ALA A 161 3.35 -14.45 5.48
CA ALA A 161 2.48 -15.50 4.96
C ALA A 161 1.92 -15.20 3.56
N SER A 162 1.91 -13.93 3.14
CA SER A 162 1.52 -13.54 1.78
C SER A 162 2.61 -13.85 0.75
N ILE A 163 3.85 -14.00 1.20
CA ILE A 163 4.95 -14.48 0.38
C ILE A 163 4.91 -16.00 0.40
N LYS A 164 4.67 -16.61 -0.75
CA LYS A 164 4.97 -18.02 -0.95
C LYS A 164 6.12 -18.12 -1.92
N LEU A 165 7.33 -18.25 -1.39
CA LEU A 165 8.46 -18.68 -2.21
C LEU A 165 8.26 -20.17 -2.56
N PRO A 166 8.53 -20.60 -3.81
CA PRO A 166 8.73 -22.02 -4.05
C PRO A 166 9.82 -22.51 -3.08
N ALA A 167 9.58 -23.63 -2.41
CA ALA A 167 10.60 -24.20 -1.53
C ALA A 167 11.88 -24.37 -2.36
N ASP A 168 13.00 -23.80 -1.89
CA ASP A 168 14.28 -24.01 -2.55
C ASP A 168 14.52 -25.52 -2.65
N PRO A 169 15.02 -26.02 -3.80
CA PRO A 169 15.52 -27.37 -3.84
C PRO A 169 16.58 -27.52 -2.75
N PRO A 170 16.63 -28.66 -2.04
CA PRO A 170 17.62 -28.85 -0.98
C PRO A 170 19.01 -28.58 -1.56
N GLU A 171 19.71 -27.60 -1.00
CA GLU A 171 21.11 -27.35 -1.30
C GLU A 171 21.93 -28.53 -0.78
N ASP A 172 22.30 -29.44 -1.67
CA ASP A 172 23.32 -30.44 -1.41
C ASP A 172 24.69 -29.73 -1.37
N GLY A 173 25.06 -29.18 -0.20
CA GLY A 173 26.34 -28.50 -0.03
C GLY A 173 26.72 -28.32 1.43
N ASP A 174 27.67 -29.13 1.90
CA ASP A 174 28.37 -28.94 3.17
C ASP A 174 29.19 -27.63 3.12
N GLU A 175 28.57 -26.48 3.42
CA GLU A 175 29.30 -25.24 3.74
C GLU A 175 29.37 -25.08 5.26
N GLU A 176 30.58 -25.27 5.81
CA GLU A 176 30.88 -24.92 7.20
C GLU A 176 30.75 -23.40 7.38
N PRO A 177 29.96 -22.91 8.35
CA PRO A 177 29.78 -21.47 8.54
C PRO A 177 31.08 -20.83 9.06
N ALA A 178 31.52 -19.77 8.39
CA ALA A 178 32.63 -18.94 8.81
C ALA A 178 32.30 -18.24 10.15
N ALA A 179 33.22 -18.29 11.11
CA ALA A 179 32.97 -17.92 12.51
C ALA A 179 32.98 -16.40 12.81
N ASP A 180 32.88 -15.52 11.80
CA ASP A 180 33.04 -14.07 11.94
C ASP A 180 31.87 -13.25 11.37
N ASP A 181 30.69 -13.85 11.13
CA ASP A 181 29.54 -13.09 10.65
C ASP A 181 28.94 -12.20 11.77
N GLU A 182 28.98 -10.89 11.55
CA GLU A 182 28.15 -9.93 12.31
C GLU A 182 26.70 -10.42 12.31
N PRO A 183 25.92 -10.21 13.38
CA PRO A 183 24.53 -10.68 13.43
C PRO A 183 23.72 -9.98 12.33
N GLU A 184 23.57 -10.67 11.21
CA GLU A 184 22.76 -10.25 10.08
C GLU A 184 21.31 -10.13 10.59
N PHE A 185 20.75 -8.92 10.53
CA PHE A 185 19.37 -8.73 10.93
C PHE A 185 18.49 -9.53 9.98
N THR A 186 17.77 -10.52 10.51
CA THR A 186 16.80 -11.28 9.71
C THR A 186 15.80 -10.33 9.02
N PRO A 187 15.30 -10.61 7.81
CA PRO A 187 14.32 -9.77 7.13
C PRO A 187 13.10 -9.43 8.01
N ALA A 188 12.67 -10.38 8.85
CA ALA A 188 11.60 -10.15 9.82
C ALA A 188 11.91 -9.04 10.85
N ALA A 189 13.17 -8.91 11.30
CA ALA A 189 13.59 -7.85 12.21
C ALA A 189 13.63 -6.49 11.53
N ILE A 190 14.06 -6.44 10.27
CA ILE A 190 14.06 -5.21 9.43
C ILE A 190 12.63 -4.72 9.23
N VAL A 191 11.74 -5.59 8.75
CA VAL A 191 10.32 -5.26 8.53
C VAL A 191 9.64 -4.87 9.85
N MET A 192 9.95 -5.56 10.95
CA MET A 192 9.40 -5.18 12.27
C MET A 192 9.86 -3.78 12.70
N GLY A 193 11.14 -3.44 12.49
CA GLY A 193 11.64 -2.08 12.74
C GLY A 193 10.86 -1.03 11.95
N TRP A 194 10.67 -1.28 10.64
CA TRP A 194 9.86 -0.43 9.76
C TRP A 194 8.40 -0.29 10.22
N ILE A 195 7.76 -1.38 10.67
CA ILE A 195 6.40 -1.34 11.25
C ILE A 195 6.36 -0.43 12.49
N MET A 196 7.34 -0.57 13.37
CA MET A 196 7.41 0.20 14.63
C MET A 196 7.72 1.69 14.40
N GLU A 197 8.36 2.04 13.30
CA GLU A 197 8.58 3.42 12.84
C GLU A 197 7.32 4.06 12.23
N GLY A 198 6.23 3.31 12.09
CA GLY A 198 4.99 3.78 11.45
C GLY A 198 4.95 3.57 9.94
N MET A 199 5.75 2.65 9.42
CA MET A 199 5.82 2.26 8.00
C MET A 199 6.06 3.45 7.06
N PRO A 200 7.13 4.24 7.28
CA PRO A 200 7.49 5.31 6.36
C PRO A 200 7.70 4.76 4.95
N CYS A 201 7.39 5.57 3.93
CA CYS A 201 7.67 5.27 2.53
C CYS A 201 9.16 5.02 2.30
N ARG A 202 9.54 3.98 1.53
CA ARG A 202 10.94 3.61 1.28
C ARG A 202 11.31 3.62 -0.20
#